data_AF-A0A9P8MCX9-F1
#
_entry.id   AF-A0A9P8MCX9-F1
#
_cell.length_a   1.000
_cell.length_b   1.000
_cell.length_c   1.000
_cell.angle_alpha   90.00
_cell.angle_beta   90.00
_cell.angle_gamma   90.00
#
_symmetry.space_group_name_H-M   'P 1'
#
loop_
_entity.id
_entity.type
_entity.pdbx_description
1 polymer ?
#
loop_
_entity_poly.entity_id
_entity_poly.type
_entity_poly.pdbx_seq_one_letter_code
_entity_poly.pdbx_strand_id
1 'polypeptide(L)'
;MCAKYKFQKPNDRRALDLMNVAAMAVVTDIPEIIIAYGVSDEYSFVLHKSCDLFERRASKLVSTIVSTFTANYVFSWPTCFPDTPLSFPLPTFDGRALGGLDNKDAERTLAYELVDPGSHSVAAEMDDLAEPVTQSKTQTEKDKKRRAKARVVVQHLDIIKDDFWDRRPWILSNKPGKAPKET
;
A
#
# COMPACT_ATOMS: atom_id res chain seq x y z
N MET A 1 -7.81 17.27 -12.50
CA MET A 1 -6.62 16.66 -13.18
C MET A 1 -6.99 15.99 -14.50
N CYS A 2 -7.92 15.03 -14.52
CA CYS A 2 -8.25 14.20 -15.70
C CYS A 2 -8.67 14.98 -16.95
N ALA A 3 -9.52 16.01 -16.83
CA ALA A 3 -9.95 16.82 -17.97
C ALA A 3 -8.82 17.70 -18.53
N LYS A 4 -7.96 18.25 -17.65
CA LYS A 4 -6.85 19.14 -18.03
C LYS A 4 -5.80 18.40 -18.87
N TYR A 5 -5.50 17.16 -18.51
CA TYR A 5 -4.49 16.33 -19.17
C TYR A 5 -5.06 15.30 -20.13
N LYS A 6 -6.36 15.42 -20.48
CA LYS A 6 -7.06 14.60 -21.48
C LYS A 6 -6.88 13.10 -21.24
N PHE A 7 -7.14 12.66 -20.00
CA PHE A 7 -7.07 11.25 -19.66
C PHE A 7 -8.10 10.45 -20.46
N GLN A 8 -7.67 9.29 -21.00
CA GLN A 8 -8.55 8.37 -21.72
C GLN A 8 -9.63 7.81 -20.77
N LYS A 9 -10.83 7.61 -21.32
CA LYS A 9 -11.97 7.00 -20.61
C LYS A 9 -12.28 5.62 -21.20
N PRO A 10 -12.73 4.64 -20.40
CA PRO A 10 -12.94 4.73 -18.94
C PRO A 10 -11.62 4.77 -18.14
N ASN A 11 -10.54 4.19 -18.69
CA ASN A 11 -9.24 4.05 -18.02
C ASN A 11 -8.11 4.60 -18.90
N ASP A 12 -7.21 5.39 -18.33
CA ASP A 12 -5.97 5.81 -19.00
C ASP A 12 -4.79 4.99 -18.49
N ARG A 13 -4.22 4.17 -19.37
CA ARG A 13 -3.11 3.29 -19.00
C ARG A 13 -1.89 4.07 -18.49
N ARG A 14 -1.62 5.26 -19.06
CA ARG A 14 -0.48 6.10 -18.67
C ARG A 14 -0.65 6.63 -17.25
N ALA A 15 -1.88 7.01 -16.89
CA ALA A 15 -2.20 7.47 -15.54
C ALA A 15 -2.02 6.33 -14.51
N LEU A 16 -2.49 5.13 -14.85
CA LEU A 16 -2.31 3.95 -14.00
C LEU A 16 -0.84 3.57 -13.85
N ASP A 17 -0.07 3.57 -14.94
CA ASP A 17 1.35 3.28 -14.90
C ASP A 17 2.13 4.34 -14.10
N LEU A 18 1.74 5.62 -14.19
CA LEU A 18 2.32 6.67 -13.37
C LEU A 18 2.06 6.47 -11.87
N MET A 19 0.83 6.13 -11.50
CA MET A 19 0.47 5.79 -10.12
C MET A 19 1.24 4.56 -9.62
N ASN A 20 1.37 3.52 -10.46
CA ASN A 20 2.13 2.32 -10.14
C ASN A 20 3.61 2.62 -9.89
N VAL A 21 4.25 3.44 -10.74
CA VAL A 21 5.65 3.84 -10.57
C VAL A 21 5.85 4.62 -9.27
N ALA A 22 4.94 5.55 -8.96
CA ALA A 22 4.98 6.29 -7.71
C ALA A 22 4.81 5.37 -6.48
N ALA A 23 3.86 4.43 -6.52
CA ALA A 23 3.67 3.44 -5.45
C ALA A 23 4.88 2.52 -5.30
N MET A 24 5.48 2.06 -6.41
CA MET A 24 6.68 1.22 -6.37
C MET A 24 7.84 1.91 -5.67
N ALA A 25 8.04 3.21 -5.90
CA ALA A 25 9.06 3.99 -5.22
C ALA A 25 8.80 4.03 -3.70
N VAL A 26 7.56 4.27 -3.27
CA VAL A 26 7.18 4.25 -1.85
C VAL A 26 7.46 2.90 -1.19
N VAL A 27 7.08 1.79 -1.84
CA VAL A 27 7.31 0.43 -1.31
C VAL A 27 8.80 0.10 -1.26
N THR A 28 9.58 0.61 -2.21
CA THR A 28 11.04 0.42 -2.25
C THR A 28 11.74 1.21 -1.13
N ASP A 29 11.33 2.45 -0.91
CA ASP A 29 11.92 3.35 0.08
C ASP A 29 11.50 3.01 1.52
N ILE A 30 10.35 2.35 1.69
CA ILE A 30 9.77 1.99 3.00
C ILE A 30 9.59 0.46 3.09
N PRO A 31 10.64 -0.30 3.48
CA PRO A 31 10.61 -1.77 3.53
C PRO A 31 9.64 -2.38 4.55
N GLU A 32 9.04 -1.57 5.42
CA GLU A 32 8.00 -2.02 6.35
C GLU A 32 6.64 -2.16 5.66
N ILE A 33 6.47 -1.64 4.44
CA ILE A 33 5.28 -1.85 3.62
C ILE A 33 5.32 -3.26 3.02
N ILE A 34 4.27 -4.05 3.26
CA ILE A 34 4.17 -5.45 2.81
C ILE A 34 3.39 -5.60 1.52
N ILE A 35 2.39 -4.75 1.32
CA ILE A 35 1.58 -4.70 0.10
C ILE A 35 1.09 -3.26 -0.11
N ALA A 36 1.04 -2.86 -1.37
CA ALA A 36 0.34 -1.67 -1.82
C ALA A 36 -0.66 -2.10 -2.91
N TYR A 37 -1.87 -1.56 -2.86
CA TYR A 37 -2.88 -1.76 -3.90
C TYR A 37 -3.50 -0.43 -4.26
N GLY A 38 -3.81 -0.25 -5.54
CA GLY A 38 -4.39 0.98 -6.06
C GLY A 38 -5.65 0.69 -6.84
N VAL A 39 -6.63 1.58 -6.73
CA VAL A 39 -7.90 1.53 -7.45
C VAL A 39 -8.22 2.93 -7.94
N SER A 40 -8.47 3.08 -9.24
CA SER A 40 -8.71 4.38 -9.89
C SER A 40 -7.56 5.37 -9.63
N ASP A 41 -7.75 6.29 -8.68
CA ASP A 41 -6.89 7.40 -8.30
C ASP A 41 -6.43 7.32 -6.83
N GLU A 42 -6.71 6.21 -6.15
CA GLU A 42 -6.33 5.96 -4.77
C GLU A 42 -5.29 4.84 -4.66
N TYR A 43 -4.47 4.90 -3.60
CA TYR A 43 -3.51 3.88 -3.23
C TYR A 43 -3.52 3.67 -1.72
N SER A 44 -3.54 2.40 -1.32
CA SER A 44 -3.48 1.98 0.07
C SER A 44 -2.20 1.19 0.31
N PHE A 45 -1.51 1.50 1.41
CA PHE A 45 -0.24 0.91 1.80
C PHE A 45 -0.39 0.20 3.14
N VAL A 46 -0.14 -1.10 3.17
CA VAL A 46 -0.24 -1.92 4.38
C VAL A 46 1.15 -2.10 4.97
N LEU A 47 1.32 -1.66 6.22
CA LEU A 47 2.56 -1.84 6.96
C LEU A 47 2.52 -3.15 7.75
N HIS A 48 3.68 -3.80 7.89
CA HIS A 48 3.83 -4.98 8.72
C HIS A 48 3.45 -4.68 10.18
N LYS A 49 2.83 -5.64 10.89
CA LYS A 49 2.39 -5.41 12.29
C LYS A 49 3.53 -5.02 13.23
N SER A 50 4.73 -5.54 12.98
CA SER A 50 5.93 -5.24 13.76
C SER A 50 6.63 -3.94 13.35
N CYS A 51 6.03 -3.13 12.47
CA CYS A 51 6.58 -1.87 12.05
C CYS A 51 6.73 -0.95 13.27
N ASP A 52 7.95 -0.43 13.43
CA ASP A 52 8.32 0.55 14.46
C ASP A 52 8.81 1.86 13.83
N LEU A 53 8.57 2.04 12.53
CA LEU A 53 8.96 3.24 11.81
C LEU A 53 8.24 4.45 12.43
N PHE A 54 9.03 5.47 12.78
CA PHE A 54 8.56 6.68 13.46
C PHE A 54 7.74 6.41 14.73
N GLU A 55 8.04 5.34 15.46
CA GLU A 55 7.29 4.93 16.67
C GLU A 55 5.79 4.79 16.39
N ARG A 56 5.45 4.38 15.15
CA ARG A 56 4.07 4.27 14.66
C ARG A 56 3.26 5.56 14.74
N ARG A 57 3.92 6.73 14.73
CA ARG A 57 3.25 8.02 14.70
C ARG A 57 2.54 8.21 13.36
N ALA A 58 1.22 8.11 13.38
CA ALA A 58 0.35 8.21 12.20
C ALA A 58 0.68 9.41 11.31
N SER A 59 0.84 10.61 11.88
CA SER A 59 1.13 11.82 11.11
C SER A 59 2.46 11.76 10.35
N LYS A 60 3.49 11.11 10.91
CA LYS A 60 4.79 10.93 10.24
C LYS A 60 4.72 9.87 9.16
N LEU A 61 4.05 8.76 9.42
CA LEU A 61 3.81 7.71 8.42
C LEU A 61 3.07 8.28 7.20
N VAL A 62 1.92 8.94 7.43
CA VAL A 62 1.10 9.52 6.38
C VAL A 62 1.88 10.57 5.60
N SER A 63 2.48 11.56 6.27
CA SER A 63 3.20 12.62 5.57
C SER A 63 4.40 12.09 4.79
N THR A 64 5.15 11.11 5.31
CA THR A 64 6.24 10.48 4.57
C THR A 64 5.73 9.74 3.33
N ILE A 65 4.70 8.91 3.44
CA ILE A 65 4.12 8.20 2.30
C ILE A 65 3.61 9.19 1.23
N VAL A 66 2.79 10.17 1.64
CA VAL A 66 2.17 11.15 0.73
C VAL A 66 3.23 11.99 0.03
N SER A 67 4.25 12.46 0.75
CA SER A 67 5.33 13.27 0.16
C SER A 67 6.21 12.47 -0.80
N THR A 68 6.60 11.24 -0.44
CA THR A 68 7.35 10.35 -1.32
C THR A 68 6.54 10.01 -2.58
N PHE A 69 5.26 9.71 -2.42
CA PHE A 69 4.36 9.42 -3.55
C PHE A 69 4.24 10.63 -4.48
N THR A 70 3.92 11.81 -3.93
CA THR A 70 3.75 13.05 -4.71
C THR A 70 5.03 13.42 -5.44
N ALA A 71 6.19 13.33 -4.78
CA ALA A 71 7.48 13.61 -5.40
C ALA A 71 7.77 12.69 -6.59
N ASN A 72 7.55 11.38 -6.42
CA ASN A 72 7.76 10.40 -7.49
C ASN A 72 6.73 10.51 -8.61
N TYR A 73 5.49 10.91 -8.31
CA TYR A 73 4.46 11.18 -9.30
C TYR A 73 4.85 12.35 -10.21
N VAL A 74 5.31 13.46 -9.62
CA VAL A 74 5.77 14.63 -10.39
C VAL A 74 7.06 14.31 -11.16
N PHE A 75 8.00 13.60 -10.53
CA PHE A 75 9.27 13.22 -11.15
C PHE A 75 9.08 12.28 -12.36
N SER A 76 8.19 11.30 -12.25
CA SER A 76 7.96 10.29 -13.28
C SER A 76 6.97 10.73 -14.36
N TRP A 77 6.30 11.87 -14.16
CA TRP A 77 5.31 12.40 -15.10
C TRP A 77 5.83 12.50 -16.54
N PRO A 78 7.02 13.08 -16.82
CA PRO A 78 7.51 13.22 -18.20
C PRO A 78 7.74 11.88 -18.90
N THR A 79 7.99 10.82 -18.14
CA THR A 79 8.15 9.46 -18.66
C THR A 79 6.82 8.88 -19.12
N CYS A 80 5.74 9.12 -18.37
CA CYS A 80 4.40 8.60 -18.68
C CYS A 80 3.59 9.51 -19.62
N PHE A 81 3.85 10.82 -19.59
CA PHE A 81 3.16 11.87 -20.35
C PHE A 81 4.19 12.81 -21.03
N PRO A 82 4.96 12.30 -22.02
CA PRO A 82 6.03 13.08 -22.66
C PRO A 82 5.49 14.31 -23.41
N ASP A 83 4.32 14.20 -24.04
CA ASP A 83 3.73 15.27 -24.85
C ASP A 83 2.89 16.26 -24.04
N THR A 84 2.74 16.03 -22.73
CA THR A 84 1.79 16.80 -21.90
C THR A 84 2.45 17.20 -20.60
N PRO A 85 3.31 18.23 -20.57
CA PRO A 85 4.01 18.65 -19.37
C PRO A 85 3.07 19.12 -18.26
N LEU A 86 3.46 18.89 -17.01
CA LEU A 86 2.75 19.43 -15.85
C LEU A 86 2.76 20.95 -15.87
N SER A 87 1.62 21.53 -15.49
CA SER A 87 1.47 22.97 -15.28
C SER A 87 0.72 23.21 -13.98
N PHE A 88 1.02 24.34 -13.33
CA PHE A 88 0.37 24.72 -12.08
C PHE A 88 -1.17 24.75 -12.19
N PRO A 89 -1.90 24.38 -11.11
CA PRO A 89 -1.38 23.79 -9.86
C PRO A 89 -0.86 22.35 -10.07
N LEU A 90 0.18 22.00 -9.31
CA LEU A 90 0.76 20.65 -9.35
C LEU A 90 -0.18 19.63 -8.68
N PRO A 91 -0.03 18.33 -8.99
CA PRO A 91 -0.74 17.27 -8.30
C PRO A 91 -0.51 17.31 -6.80
N THR A 92 -1.57 17.06 -6.05
CA THR A 92 -1.57 16.94 -4.59
C THR A 92 -2.34 15.70 -4.20
N PHE A 93 -1.87 15.02 -3.17
CA PHE A 93 -2.52 13.83 -2.61
C PHE A 93 -2.80 14.08 -1.14
N ASP A 94 -3.92 13.55 -0.65
CA ASP A 94 -4.20 13.44 0.77
C ASP A 94 -3.83 12.04 1.26
N GLY A 95 -3.97 11.83 2.57
CA GLY A 95 -3.69 10.53 3.16
C GLY A 95 -4.28 10.43 4.55
N ARG A 96 -4.67 9.21 4.91
CA ARG A 96 -5.19 8.85 6.24
C ARG A 96 -4.46 7.62 6.75
N ALA A 97 -4.29 7.54 8.07
CA ALA A 97 -3.84 6.33 8.73
C ALA A 97 -5.03 5.67 9.43
N LEU A 98 -5.21 4.38 9.19
CA LEU A 98 -6.15 3.55 9.93
C LEU A 98 -5.35 2.67 10.88
N GLY A 99 -5.67 2.70 12.17
CA GLY A 99 -5.08 1.84 13.18
C GLY A 99 -5.96 0.62 13.47
N GLY A 100 -5.35 -0.51 13.80
CA GLY A 100 -6.06 -1.62 14.48
C GLY A 100 -6.77 -2.63 13.58
N LEU A 101 -6.10 -3.16 12.55
CA LEU A 101 -6.64 -4.30 11.80
C LEU A 101 -5.88 -5.57 12.24
N ASP A 102 -6.55 -6.46 12.98
CA ASP A 102 -6.16 -7.88 12.99
C ASP A 102 -6.33 -8.45 11.57
N ASN A 103 -5.65 -9.55 11.27
CA ASN A 103 -5.56 -10.16 9.94
C ASN A 103 -6.93 -10.40 9.26
N LYS A 104 -8.00 -10.63 10.03
CA LYS A 104 -9.36 -10.81 9.50
C LYS A 104 -10.08 -9.47 9.23
N ASP A 105 -9.72 -8.42 9.95
CA ASP A 105 -10.28 -7.07 9.78
C ASP A 105 -9.58 -6.34 8.65
N ALA A 106 -8.30 -6.63 8.36
CA ALA A 106 -7.63 -6.12 7.18
C ALA A 106 -8.39 -6.54 5.93
N GLU A 107 -8.66 -7.84 5.73
CA GLU A 107 -9.47 -8.31 4.60
C GLU A 107 -10.84 -7.63 4.53
N ARG A 108 -11.50 -7.43 5.68
CA ARG A 108 -12.84 -6.86 5.74
C ARG A 108 -12.87 -5.34 5.50
N THR A 109 -11.98 -4.56 6.10
CA THR A 109 -11.84 -3.11 5.86
C THR A 109 -11.35 -2.84 4.44
N LEU A 110 -10.40 -3.64 3.94
CA LEU A 110 -9.89 -3.53 2.56
C LEU A 110 -10.96 -3.93 1.53
N ALA A 111 -11.85 -4.89 1.86
CA ALA A 111 -13.01 -5.24 1.03
C ALA A 111 -14.19 -4.26 1.16
N TYR A 112 -14.43 -3.68 2.35
CA TYR A 112 -15.48 -2.68 2.58
C TYR A 112 -15.14 -1.32 1.95
N GLU A 113 -13.87 -0.94 1.86
CA GLU A 113 -13.46 0.29 1.15
C GLU A 113 -13.80 0.21 -0.35
N LEU A 114 -13.94 -1.00 -0.90
CA LEU A 114 -14.38 -1.28 -2.28
C LEU A 114 -15.90 -1.36 -2.43
N VAL A 115 -16.67 -1.19 -1.36
CA VAL A 115 -18.14 -1.20 -1.30
C VAL A 115 -18.62 0.02 -0.49
N ASP A 116 -18.78 1.16 -1.17
CA ASP A 116 -19.33 2.48 -0.76
C ASP A 116 -19.55 2.89 0.73
N PRO A 117 -19.35 4.18 1.07
CA PRO A 117 -19.13 4.67 2.44
C PRO A 117 -20.45 4.99 3.16
N GLY A 118 -20.71 4.33 4.29
CA GLY A 118 -21.95 4.65 5.00
C GLY A 118 -22.21 3.95 6.32
N SER A 119 -21.22 3.81 7.23
CA SER A 119 -21.52 3.70 8.67
C SER A 119 -20.24 3.71 9.51
N HIS A 120 -20.03 4.80 10.25
CA HIS A 120 -19.18 4.79 11.43
C HIS A 120 -19.93 4.12 12.58
N SER A 121 -19.53 2.93 13.02
CA SER A 121 -19.58 2.49 14.44
C SER A 121 -19.17 1.01 14.60
N VAL A 122 -17.88 0.68 14.62
CA VAL A 122 -17.44 -0.63 15.16
C VAL A 122 -16.07 -0.55 15.85
N ALA A 123 -15.74 0.59 16.44
CA ALA A 123 -14.47 0.76 17.16
C ALA A 123 -14.54 0.40 18.66
N ALA A 124 -15.73 0.04 19.18
CA ALA A 124 -15.98 -0.02 20.63
C ALA A 124 -16.16 -1.43 21.21
N GLU A 125 -16.27 -2.47 20.38
CA GLU A 125 -16.38 -3.84 20.85
C GLU A 125 -15.33 -4.67 20.12
N MET A 126 -14.55 -5.47 20.86
CA MET A 126 -13.62 -6.54 20.41
C MET A 126 -12.14 -6.36 20.79
N ASP A 127 -11.87 -5.82 21.98
CA ASP A 127 -10.53 -5.78 22.60
C ASP A 127 -10.04 -7.15 23.15
N ASP A 128 -10.69 -8.29 22.83
CA ASP A 128 -10.51 -9.50 23.65
C ASP A 128 -9.91 -10.76 23.00
N LEU A 129 -9.47 -10.80 21.73
CA LEU A 129 -8.97 -12.07 21.16
C LEU A 129 -7.84 -12.00 20.12
N ALA A 130 -6.74 -11.30 20.40
CA ALA A 130 -5.49 -11.51 19.66
C ALA A 130 -4.26 -11.53 20.58
N GLU A 131 -3.85 -12.72 21.03
CA GLU A 131 -2.57 -12.85 21.72
C GLU A 131 -1.41 -12.59 20.73
N PRO A 132 -0.53 -11.62 21.01
CA PRO A 132 0.63 -11.36 20.17
C PRO A 132 1.64 -12.50 20.32
N VAL A 133 1.84 -13.28 19.26
CA VAL A 133 2.96 -14.23 19.18
C VAL A 133 4.28 -13.46 19.33
N THR A 134 4.86 -13.51 20.52
CA THR A 134 6.12 -12.85 20.89
C THR A 134 7.28 -13.54 20.17
N GLN A 135 7.66 -12.99 19.01
CA GLN A 135 8.87 -13.43 18.31
C GLN A 135 10.13 -12.92 19.02
N SER A 136 11.18 -13.75 19.03
CA SER A 136 12.50 -13.34 19.54
C SER A 136 13.05 -12.15 18.76
N LYS A 137 13.67 -11.18 19.45
CA LYS A 137 14.29 -9.98 18.85
C LYS A 137 15.22 -10.31 17.68
N THR A 138 15.94 -11.43 17.76
CA THR A 138 16.85 -11.91 16.69
C THR A 138 16.10 -12.32 15.42
N GLN A 139 14.88 -12.85 15.56
CA GLN A 139 14.05 -13.28 14.44
C GLN A 139 13.43 -12.07 13.72
N THR A 140 12.92 -11.10 14.48
CA THR A 140 12.37 -9.85 13.94
C THR A 140 13.41 -9.10 13.09
N GLU A 141 14.65 -8.99 13.57
CA GLU A 141 15.74 -8.35 12.82
C GLU A 141 16.12 -9.11 11.54
N LYS A 142 16.12 -10.44 11.58
CA LYS A 142 16.36 -11.26 10.38
C LYS A 142 15.26 -11.06 9.34
N ASP A 143 14.01 -11.01 9.78
CA ASP A 143 12.87 -10.81 8.88
C ASP A 143 12.83 -9.40 8.31
N LYS A 144 13.19 -8.37 9.10
CA LYS A 144 13.38 -7.00 8.63
C LYS A 144 14.44 -6.91 7.53
N LYS A 145 15.60 -7.57 7.73
CA LYS A 145 16.66 -7.64 6.71
C LYS A 145 16.21 -8.39 5.45
N ARG A 146 15.35 -9.40 5.57
CA ARG A 146 14.77 -10.10 4.42
C ARG A 146 13.80 -9.20 3.64
N ARG A 147 12.93 -8.45 4.32
CA ARG A 147 12.02 -7.50 3.68
C ARG A 147 12.77 -6.40 2.93
N ALA A 148 13.82 -5.85 3.53
CA ALA A 148 14.67 -4.84 2.88
C ALA A 148 15.39 -5.33 1.61
N LYS A 149 15.47 -6.64 1.39
CA LYS A 149 16.05 -7.26 0.18
C LYS A 149 15.01 -7.83 -0.77
N ALA A 150 13.73 -7.71 -0.44
CA ALA A 150 12.66 -8.26 -1.24
C ALA A 150 12.53 -7.48 -2.57
N ARG A 151 12.22 -8.21 -3.64
CA ARG A 151 11.93 -7.61 -4.94
C ARG A 151 10.48 -7.13 -4.96
N VAL A 152 10.27 -5.86 -5.31
CA VAL A 152 8.93 -5.30 -5.55
C VAL A 152 8.41 -5.82 -6.90
N VAL A 153 7.18 -6.32 -6.92
CA VAL A 153 6.53 -6.85 -8.13
C VAL A 153 5.14 -6.24 -8.25
N VAL A 154 4.84 -5.65 -9.40
CA VAL A 154 3.50 -5.15 -9.73
C VAL A 154 2.69 -6.27 -10.38
N GLN A 155 1.50 -6.54 -9.86
CA GLN A 155 0.55 -7.52 -10.40
C GLN A 155 -0.83 -6.89 -10.50
N HIS A 156 -1.59 -7.25 -11.52
CA HIS A 156 -2.98 -6.82 -11.70
C HIS A 156 -3.88 -8.01 -11.39
N LEU A 157 -4.35 -8.10 -10.15
CA LEU A 157 -5.10 -9.25 -9.63
C LEU A 157 -6.36 -8.81 -8.91
N ASP A 158 -7.33 -9.71 -8.85
CA ASP A 158 -8.52 -9.58 -8.02
C ASP A 158 -8.14 -9.90 -6.56
N ILE A 159 -8.02 -8.85 -5.73
CA ILE A 159 -7.66 -9.00 -4.31
C ILE A 159 -8.85 -9.39 -3.43
N ILE A 160 -10.07 -9.34 -3.98
CA ILE A 160 -11.30 -9.60 -3.22
C ILE A 160 -11.53 -11.11 -3.11
N LYS A 161 -11.06 -11.88 -4.09
CA LYS A 161 -11.24 -13.34 -4.11
C LYS A 161 -10.23 -14.07 -3.23
N ASP A 162 -10.71 -15.14 -2.62
CA ASP A 162 -9.95 -16.05 -1.75
C ASP A 162 -8.66 -16.57 -2.41
N ASP A 163 -8.69 -16.84 -3.72
CA ASP A 163 -7.54 -17.28 -4.52
C ASP A 163 -6.29 -16.39 -4.34
N PHE A 164 -6.48 -15.08 -4.13
CA PHE A 164 -5.38 -14.16 -3.91
C PHE A 164 -4.69 -14.43 -2.57
N TRP A 165 -5.49 -14.57 -1.51
CA TRP A 165 -5.08 -14.74 -0.12
C TRP A 165 -4.53 -16.14 0.14
N ASP A 166 -5.17 -17.17 -0.41
CA ASP A 166 -4.75 -18.58 -0.31
C ASP A 166 -3.37 -18.82 -0.92
N ARG A 167 -3.06 -18.13 -2.03
CA ARG A 167 -1.75 -18.20 -2.68
C ARG A 167 -0.68 -17.40 -1.94
N ARG A 168 -1.08 -16.50 -1.04
CA ARG A 168 -0.19 -15.54 -0.37
C ARG A 168 -0.40 -15.50 1.16
N PRO A 169 -0.34 -16.65 1.85
CA PRO A 169 -0.60 -16.71 3.30
C PRO A 169 0.44 -15.92 4.12
N TRP A 170 1.57 -15.53 3.53
CA TRP A 170 2.58 -14.67 4.16
C TRP A 170 2.08 -13.23 4.40
N ILE A 171 1.12 -12.75 3.62
CA ILE A 171 0.54 -11.40 3.79
C ILE A 171 -0.17 -11.32 5.15
N LEU A 172 -0.97 -12.34 5.48
CA LEU A 172 -1.70 -12.42 6.75
C LEU A 172 -0.80 -12.94 7.88
N SER A 173 0.03 -13.96 7.63
CA SER A 173 0.79 -14.59 8.73
C SER A 173 1.91 -13.70 9.32
N ASN A 174 2.16 -12.50 8.76
CA ASN A 174 3.22 -11.59 9.20
C ASN A 174 4.61 -12.28 9.27
N LYS A 175 4.81 -13.26 8.39
CA LYS A 175 6.08 -13.96 8.20
C LYS A 175 6.48 -13.76 6.74
N PRO A 176 7.72 -13.35 6.43
CA PRO A 176 8.15 -13.21 5.04
C PRO A 176 7.90 -14.51 4.27
N GLY A 177 7.26 -14.42 3.10
CA GLY A 177 7.06 -15.55 2.21
C GLY A 177 8.40 -16.16 1.77
N LYS A 178 8.38 -17.43 1.36
CA LYS A 178 9.55 -18.00 0.69
C LYS A 178 9.73 -17.28 -0.64
N ALA A 179 10.95 -16.84 -0.93
CA ALA A 179 11.28 -16.31 -2.25
C ALA A 179 10.85 -17.34 -3.31
N PRO A 180 10.21 -16.92 -4.42
CA PRO A 180 9.90 -17.83 -5.51
C PRO A 180 11.19 -18.53 -5.91
N LYS A 181 11.19 -19.87 -5.95
CA LYS A 181 12.26 -20.58 -6.66
C LYS A 181 12.09 -20.20 -8.12
N GLU A 182 13.08 -19.51 -8.70
CA GLU A 182 13.12 -19.28 -10.13
C GLU A 182 12.92 -20.61 -10.83
N THR A 183 11.92 -20.67 -11.71
CA THR A 183 11.63 -21.80 -12.62
C THR A 183 11.91 -21.32 -14.02
#